data_AF-A0A1C3XGB1-F1
#
_entry.id   AF-A0A1C3XGB1-F1
#
_cell.length_a   1.000
_cell.length_b   1.000
_cell.length_c   1.000
_cell.angle_alpha   90.00
_cell.angle_beta   90.00
_cell.angle_gamma   90.00
#
_symmetry.space_group_name_H-M   'P 1'
#
loop_
_entity.id
_entity.type
_entity.pdbx_description
1 polymer ?
#
loop_
_entity_poly.entity_id
_entity_poly.type
_entity_poly.pdbx_seq_one_letter_code
_entity_poly.pdbx_strand_id
1 'polypeptide(L)'
;MSSRQLNDEYDAEEAEAIAAALDLTLDELNQIEYTINEIANDDGLVYAYGVEIKEGAPQYILDKLAPLPRRGNLVLIHVRGYAHDADQEEIEIEMARTTVYKVKLYNIATDEVVISRRMATYDGAAKMGGWPVEGTGHIIDLADLEPGEEWTPRDFDPTTI
;
A
#
# COMPACT_ATOMS: atom_id res chain seq x y z
N MET A 1 -26.18 -10.67 -24.00
CA MET A 1 -26.33 -9.27 -24.45
C MET A 1 -25.54 -8.42 -23.48
N SER A 2 -24.55 -7.69 -24.02
CA SER A 2 -23.93 -6.45 -23.50
C SER A 2 -23.30 -6.49 -22.10
N SER A 3 -22.06 -6.06 -21.84
CA SER A 3 -21.23 -5.04 -22.50
C SER A 3 -19.76 -5.34 -22.18
N ARG A 4 -18.94 -5.78 -23.13
CA ARG A 4 -17.52 -6.10 -22.84
C ARG A 4 -16.60 -5.88 -24.04
N GLN A 5 -16.85 -4.81 -24.79
CA GLN A 5 -16.08 -4.45 -25.99
C GLN A 5 -15.63 -2.99 -26.01
N LEU A 6 -15.72 -2.28 -24.87
CA LEU A 6 -15.13 -0.94 -24.70
C LEU A 6 -13.85 -0.94 -23.85
N ASN A 7 -13.42 -2.10 -23.31
CA ASN A 7 -12.29 -2.18 -22.38
C ASN A 7 -10.93 -2.48 -23.07
N ASP A 8 -10.91 -3.26 -24.16
CA ASP A 8 -9.64 -3.78 -24.69
C ASP A 8 -8.63 -2.71 -25.21
N GLU A 9 -9.09 -1.51 -25.56
CA GLU A 9 -8.22 -0.41 -26.06
C GLU A 9 -7.79 0.55 -24.94
N TYR A 10 -8.67 0.82 -23.97
CA TYR A 10 -8.35 1.59 -22.76
C TYR A 10 -7.41 0.80 -21.82
N ASP A 11 -7.60 -0.51 -21.72
CA ASP A 11 -6.76 -1.41 -20.91
C ASP A 11 -5.30 -1.46 -21.42
N ALA A 12 -5.07 -1.20 -22.72
CA ALA A 12 -3.72 -1.25 -23.32
C ALA A 12 -2.89 0.00 -23.03
N GLU A 13 -3.49 1.19 -23.14
CA GLU A 13 -2.83 2.46 -22.82
C GLU A 13 -2.55 2.56 -21.32
N GLU A 14 -3.48 2.07 -20.49
CA GLU A 14 -3.32 1.97 -19.04
C GLU A 14 -2.19 0.99 -18.68
N ALA A 15 -2.17 -0.21 -19.28
CA ALA A 15 -1.10 -1.18 -19.08
C ALA A 15 0.27 -0.66 -19.54
N GLU A 16 0.34 0.10 -20.63
CA GLU A 16 1.58 0.73 -21.09
C GLU A 16 2.07 1.79 -20.10
N ALA A 17 1.16 2.62 -19.57
CA ALA A 17 1.50 3.64 -18.58
C ALA A 17 1.99 3.01 -17.25
N ILE A 18 1.36 1.92 -16.81
CA ILE A 18 1.77 1.16 -15.62
C ILE A 18 3.13 0.50 -15.84
N ALA A 19 3.33 -0.15 -16.99
CA ALA A 19 4.60 -0.77 -17.34
C ALA A 19 5.73 0.27 -17.34
N ALA A 20 5.49 1.43 -17.97
CA ALA A 20 6.43 2.54 -17.98
C ALA A 20 6.73 3.08 -16.58
N ALA A 21 5.73 3.19 -15.72
CA ALA A 21 5.91 3.68 -14.35
C ALA A 21 6.65 2.68 -13.45
N LEU A 22 6.55 1.38 -13.74
CA LEU A 22 7.24 0.30 -13.05
C LEU A 22 8.63 -0.02 -13.63
N ASP A 23 9.07 0.69 -14.67
CA ASP A 23 10.27 0.38 -15.45
C ASP A 23 10.28 -1.07 -16.00
N LEU A 24 9.09 -1.54 -16.38
CA LEU A 24 8.85 -2.86 -16.99
C LEU A 24 8.42 -2.71 -18.45
N THR A 25 8.68 -3.75 -19.24
CA THR A 25 8.03 -3.87 -20.55
C THR A 25 6.60 -4.40 -20.39
N LEU A 26 5.76 -4.19 -21.41
CA LEU A 26 4.40 -4.75 -21.43
C LEU A 26 4.41 -6.29 -21.28
N ASP A 27 5.40 -6.96 -21.88
CA ASP A 27 5.58 -8.42 -21.77
C ASP A 27 6.01 -8.86 -20.37
N GLU A 28 6.81 -8.05 -19.66
CA GLU A 28 7.19 -8.29 -18.26
C GLU A 28 6.00 -8.04 -17.33
N LEU A 29 5.22 -6.99 -17.57
CA LEU A 29 3.99 -6.71 -16.82
C LEU A 29 2.97 -7.85 -16.98
N ASN A 30 2.83 -8.41 -18.19
CA ASN A 30 1.96 -9.56 -18.45
C ASN A 30 2.44 -10.89 -17.82
N GLN A 31 3.69 -10.96 -17.34
CA GLN A 31 4.21 -12.13 -16.64
C GLN A 31 3.91 -12.12 -15.14
N ILE A 32 3.41 -11.00 -14.60
CA ILE A 32 3.07 -10.86 -13.20
C ILE A 32 1.57 -10.64 -13.03
N GLU A 33 1.01 -11.19 -11.97
CA GLU A 33 -0.32 -10.80 -11.53
C GLU A 33 -0.19 -9.60 -10.61
N TYR A 34 -0.84 -8.50 -10.97
CA TYR A 34 -0.78 -7.25 -10.20
C TYR A 34 -2.19 -6.71 -9.93
N THR A 35 -2.31 -5.87 -8.90
CA THR A 35 -3.53 -5.15 -8.56
C THR A 35 -3.19 -3.71 -8.25
N ILE A 36 -3.93 -2.77 -8.82
CA ILE A 36 -3.72 -1.33 -8.58
C ILE A 36 -4.63 -0.92 -7.44
N ASN A 37 -4.06 -0.25 -6.45
CA ASN A 37 -4.75 0.34 -5.33
C ASN A 37 -4.61 1.86 -5.40
N GLU A 38 -5.73 2.56 -5.40
CA GLU A 38 -5.76 4.01 -5.30
C GLU A 38 -5.35 4.43 -3.89
N ILE A 39 -4.36 5.31 -3.79
CA ILE A 39 -3.99 5.97 -2.55
C ILE A 39 -4.72 7.30 -2.58
N ALA A 40 -5.92 7.27 -2.00
CA ALA A 40 -6.76 8.43 -1.81
C ALA A 40 -6.88 8.76 -0.32
N ASN A 41 -7.00 10.06 -0.02
CA ASN A 41 -7.34 10.53 1.32
C ASN A 41 -8.85 10.72 1.48
N ASP A 42 -9.28 11.06 2.69
CA ASP A 42 -10.69 11.33 3.04
C ASP A 42 -11.29 12.53 2.28
N ASP A 43 -10.49 13.29 1.53
CA ASP A 43 -10.93 14.34 0.61
C ASP A 43 -11.44 13.80 -0.74
N GLY A 44 -11.29 12.50 -0.99
CA GLY A 44 -11.72 11.85 -2.23
C GLY A 44 -10.80 12.15 -3.42
N LEU A 45 -9.61 12.69 -3.19
CA LEU A 45 -8.59 12.90 -4.23
C LEU A 45 -7.61 11.73 -4.23
N VAL A 46 -7.27 11.24 -5.43
CA VAL A 46 -6.25 10.21 -5.62
C VAL A 46 -4.90 10.90 -5.76
N TYR A 47 -4.02 10.68 -4.79
CA TYR A 47 -2.70 11.29 -4.74
C TYR A 47 -1.63 10.40 -5.38
N ALA A 48 -1.80 9.08 -5.27
CA ALA A 48 -0.88 8.12 -5.87
C ALA A 48 -1.60 6.80 -6.19
N TYR A 49 -0.95 5.98 -7.00
CA TYR A 49 -1.37 4.60 -7.27
C TYR A 49 -0.33 3.64 -6.71
N GLY A 50 -0.75 2.67 -5.91
CA GLY A 50 0.08 1.59 -5.39
C GLY A 50 -0.19 0.28 -6.14
N VAL A 51 0.83 -0.28 -6.78
CA VAL A 51 0.74 -1.58 -7.45
C VAL A 51 1.15 -2.68 -6.49
N GLU A 52 0.19 -3.52 -6.11
CA GLU A 52 0.44 -4.77 -5.40
C GLU A 52 0.85 -5.84 -6.41
N ILE A 53 1.97 -6.53 -6.15
CA ILE A 53 2.43 -7.64 -6.98
C ILE A 53 2.17 -8.93 -6.22
N LYS A 54 1.37 -9.81 -6.83
CA LYS A 54 1.02 -11.09 -6.21
C LYS A 54 2.21 -12.04 -6.18
N GLU A 55 2.14 -12.96 -5.24
CA GLU A 55 3.14 -14.00 -5.03
C GLU A 55 3.31 -14.86 -6.29
N GLY A 56 4.55 -15.07 -6.73
CA GLY A 56 4.87 -15.79 -7.97
C GLY A 56 5.56 -14.95 -9.05
N ALA A 57 5.78 -13.66 -8.81
CA ALA A 57 6.53 -12.81 -9.72
C ALA A 57 7.99 -13.30 -9.90
N PRO A 58 8.53 -13.30 -11.15
CA PRO A 58 9.93 -13.61 -11.41
C PRO A 58 10.88 -12.70 -10.63
N GLN A 59 11.96 -13.28 -10.10
CA GLN A 59 12.92 -12.54 -9.27
C GLN A 59 13.57 -11.36 -10.00
N TYR A 60 13.80 -11.48 -11.32
CA TYR A 60 14.36 -10.38 -12.11
C TYR A 60 13.41 -9.16 -12.22
N ILE A 61 12.09 -9.37 -12.11
CA ILE A 61 11.09 -8.29 -12.06
C ILE A 61 11.12 -7.67 -10.66
N LEU A 62 11.17 -8.49 -9.60
CA LEU A 62 11.29 -8.00 -8.23
C LEU A 62 12.55 -7.16 -8.01
N ASP A 63 13.67 -7.51 -8.65
CA ASP A 63 14.92 -6.77 -8.61
C ASP A 63 14.80 -5.40 -9.30
N LYS A 64 14.12 -5.32 -10.45
CA LYS A 64 13.83 -4.04 -11.13
C LYS A 64 12.95 -3.10 -10.32
N LEU A 65 12.06 -3.68 -9.51
CA LEU A 65 11.11 -2.94 -8.68
C LEU A 65 11.67 -2.62 -7.29
N ALA A 66 12.79 -3.21 -6.89
CA ALA A 66 13.44 -2.96 -5.61
C ALA A 66 13.84 -1.48 -5.38
N PRO A 67 14.31 -0.72 -6.38
CA PRO A 67 14.64 0.70 -6.19
C PRO A 67 13.42 1.62 -6.16
N LEU A 68 12.23 1.14 -6.54
CA LEU A 68 11.02 1.96 -6.53
C LEU A 68 10.49 2.14 -5.11
N PRO A 69 9.86 3.30 -4.80
CA PRO A 69 9.26 3.55 -3.50
C PRO A 69 8.17 2.51 -3.20
N ARG A 70 8.14 2.01 -1.97
CA ARG A 70 7.19 0.97 -1.53
C ARG A 70 6.50 1.36 -0.24
N ARG A 71 5.24 0.97 -0.12
CA ARG A 71 4.45 1.03 1.11
C ARG A 71 3.89 -0.37 1.38
N GLY A 72 4.50 -1.07 2.34
CA GLY A 72 4.27 -2.51 2.53
C GLY A 72 4.56 -3.31 1.25
N ASN A 73 3.53 -3.99 0.72
CA ASN A 73 3.63 -4.77 -0.51
C ASN A 73 3.29 -3.97 -1.79
N LEU A 74 2.97 -2.67 -1.65
CA LEU A 74 2.61 -1.80 -2.78
C LEU A 74 3.85 -1.09 -3.33
N VAL A 75 4.10 -1.23 -4.63
CA VAL A 75 5.05 -0.40 -5.38
C VAL A 75 4.34 0.87 -5.81
N LEU A 76 4.83 2.02 -5.36
CA LEU A 76 4.20 3.30 -5.62
C LEU A 76 4.58 3.80 -7.02
N ILE A 77 3.58 4.12 -7.83
CA ILE A 77 3.75 4.61 -9.19
C ILE A 77 3.00 5.90 -9.43
N HIS A 78 3.55 6.70 -10.35
CA HIS A 78 2.93 7.90 -10.85
C HIS A 78 2.45 7.69 -12.30
N VAL A 79 1.15 7.52 -12.49
CA VAL A 79 0.54 7.40 -13.82
C VAL A 79 0.23 8.82 -14.34
N ARG A 80 1.03 9.31 -15.29
CA ARG A 80 0.83 10.63 -15.93
C ARG A 80 -0.50 10.63 -16.68
N GLY A 81 -1.52 11.26 -16.10
CA GLY A 81 -2.87 11.38 -16.68
C GLY A 81 -4.00 11.40 -15.65
N TYR A 82 -3.74 10.91 -14.43
CA TYR A 82 -4.77 10.75 -13.40
C TYR A 82 -4.52 11.55 -12.10
N ALA A 83 -3.30 12.01 -11.84
CA ALA A 83 -3.02 12.96 -10.75
C ALA A 83 -3.31 14.39 -11.24
N HIS A 84 -4.46 14.94 -10.86
CA HIS A 84 -4.77 16.36 -11.06
C HIS A 84 -4.09 17.16 -9.95
N ASP A 85 -3.30 18.16 -10.34
CA ASP A 85 -2.78 19.29 -9.54
C ASP A 85 -1.91 19.05 -8.30
N ALA A 86 -1.72 17.82 -7.79
CA ALA A 86 -0.75 17.57 -6.71
C ALA A 86 0.68 17.70 -7.25
N ASP A 87 1.48 18.59 -6.66
CA ASP A 87 2.89 18.68 -6.99
C ASP A 87 3.66 17.49 -6.39
N GLN A 88 4.87 17.25 -6.89
CA GLN A 88 5.70 16.11 -6.49
C GLN A 88 5.95 16.09 -4.96
N GLU A 89 5.97 17.25 -4.31
CA GLU A 89 6.22 17.38 -2.87
C GLU A 89 5.01 16.91 -2.04
N GLU A 90 3.79 17.28 -2.45
CA GLU A 90 2.55 16.81 -1.80
C GLU A 90 2.38 15.29 -1.94
N ILE A 91 2.75 14.73 -3.09
CA ILE A 91 2.78 13.28 -3.31
C ILE A 91 3.80 12.61 -2.39
N GLU A 92 5.02 13.15 -2.29
CA GLU A 92 6.05 12.60 -1.40
C GLU A 92 5.60 12.60 0.08
N ILE A 93 4.92 13.66 0.53
CA ILE A 93 4.36 13.76 1.88
C ILE A 93 3.26 12.72 2.12
N GLU A 94 2.33 12.55 1.19
CA GLU A 94 1.23 11.59 1.34
C GLU A 94 1.70 10.14 1.17
N MET A 95 2.69 9.89 0.31
CA MET A 95 3.37 8.59 0.20
C MET A 95 4.16 8.24 1.46
N ALA A 96 4.66 9.24 2.20
CA ALA A 96 5.35 9.06 3.47
C ALA A 96 4.41 8.80 4.65
N ARG A 97 3.09 8.77 4.45
CA ARG A 97 2.12 8.54 5.50
C ARG A 97 1.46 7.18 5.42
N THR A 98 1.05 6.65 6.56
CA THR A 98 0.24 5.43 6.62
C THR A 98 -0.76 5.43 7.75
N THR A 99 -1.81 4.61 7.62
CA THR A 99 -2.82 4.43 8.65
C THR A 99 -2.50 3.22 9.51
N VAL A 100 -2.36 3.45 10.81
CA VAL A 100 -2.20 2.39 11.81
C VAL A 100 -3.43 2.30 12.72
N TYR A 101 -3.73 1.09 13.17
CA TYR A 101 -4.88 0.76 13.99
C TYR A 101 -4.43 0.12 15.29
N LYS A 102 -5.26 0.21 16.33
CA LYS A 102 -5.07 -0.64 17.51
C LYS A 102 -5.26 -2.09 17.08
N VAL A 103 -4.44 -3.01 17.59
CA VAL A 103 -4.49 -4.44 17.23
C VAL A 103 -4.97 -5.27 18.41
N LYS A 104 -5.97 -6.13 18.20
CA LYS A 104 -6.35 -7.20 19.13
C LYS A 104 -5.48 -8.43 18.87
N LEU A 105 -4.87 -8.97 19.92
CA LEU A 105 -4.10 -10.21 19.89
C LEU A 105 -4.74 -11.22 20.82
N TYR A 106 -4.76 -12.49 20.41
CA TYR A 106 -5.19 -13.57 21.27
C TYR A 106 -3.99 -14.14 22.04
N ASN A 107 -4.03 -14.02 23.37
CA ASN A 107 -3.03 -14.55 24.26
C ASN A 107 -3.37 -16.00 24.62
N ILE A 108 -2.67 -16.94 23.98
CA ILE A 108 -2.84 -18.38 24.21
C ILE A 108 -2.51 -18.82 25.64
N ALA A 109 -1.66 -18.07 26.36
CA ALA A 109 -1.23 -18.44 27.70
C ALA A 109 -2.27 -18.10 28.77
N THR A 110 -3.05 -17.03 28.53
CA THR A 110 -4.12 -16.60 29.45
C THR A 110 -5.52 -16.89 28.91
N ASP A 111 -5.64 -17.38 27.67
CA ASP A 111 -6.91 -17.60 26.96
C ASP A 111 -7.75 -16.31 26.86
N GLU A 112 -7.10 -15.18 26.57
CA GLU A 112 -7.74 -13.86 26.56
C GLU A 112 -7.38 -13.05 25.31
N VAL A 113 -8.31 -12.21 24.86
CA VAL A 113 -8.03 -11.20 23.84
C VAL A 113 -7.52 -9.93 24.51
N VAL A 114 -6.33 -9.49 24.15
CA VAL A 114 -5.69 -8.28 24.67
C VAL A 114 -5.46 -7.27 23.55
N ILE A 115 -5.38 -5.98 23.91
CA ILE A 115 -4.95 -4.95 22.98
C ILE A 115 -3.42 -4.90 22.97
N SER A 116 -2.84 -5.00 21.78
CA SER A 116 -1.42 -4.82 21.54
C SER A 116 -0.94 -3.46 22.06
N ARG A 117 0.28 -3.43 22.60
CA ARG A 117 0.97 -2.18 22.94
C ARG A 117 1.51 -1.45 21.71
N ARG A 118 1.44 -2.08 20.53
CA ARG A 118 1.78 -1.49 19.24
C ARG A 118 0.51 -1.19 18.45
N MET A 119 0.56 -0.15 17.64
CA MET A 119 -0.40 0.06 16.55
C MET A 119 0.21 -0.51 15.27
N ALA A 120 -0.62 -0.96 14.33
CA ALA A 120 -0.14 -1.58 13.10
C ALA A 120 -1.05 -1.28 11.91
N THR A 121 -0.51 -1.38 10.71
CA THR A 121 -1.32 -1.45 9.48
C THR A 121 -2.16 -2.73 9.48
N TYR A 122 -3.09 -2.89 8.52
CA TYR A 122 -3.82 -4.16 8.37
C TYR A 122 -2.87 -5.35 8.18
N ASP A 123 -1.85 -5.18 7.32
CA ASP A 123 -0.82 -6.18 7.08
C ASP A 123 0.02 -6.45 8.33
N GLY A 124 0.39 -5.40 9.07
CA GLY A 124 1.10 -5.54 10.33
C GLY A 124 0.29 -6.30 11.37
N ALA A 125 -1.01 -6.01 11.51
CA ALA A 125 -1.89 -6.74 12.41
C ALA A 125 -1.97 -8.23 12.05
N ALA A 126 -2.07 -8.55 10.76
CA ALA A 126 -2.07 -9.94 10.28
C ALA A 126 -0.72 -10.64 10.56
N LYS A 127 0.41 -9.99 10.29
CA LYS A 127 1.77 -10.51 10.61
C LYS A 127 1.94 -10.77 12.12
N MET A 128 1.31 -9.95 12.96
CA MET A 128 1.29 -10.13 14.41
C MET A 128 0.34 -11.25 14.89
N GLY A 129 -0.42 -11.88 13.99
CA GLY A 129 -1.45 -12.88 14.33
C GLY A 129 -2.67 -12.28 15.02
N GLY A 130 -2.94 -10.99 14.77
CA GLY A 130 -4.03 -10.24 15.36
C GLY A 130 -5.02 -9.70 14.33
N TRP A 131 -5.92 -8.87 14.84
CA TRP A 131 -6.93 -8.18 14.02
C TRP A 131 -6.96 -6.69 14.38
N PRO A 132 -7.01 -5.80 13.39
CA PRO A 132 -7.15 -4.37 13.64
C PRO A 132 -8.53 -4.06 14.24
N VAL A 133 -8.58 -3.00 15.05
CA VAL A 133 -9.81 -2.48 15.63
C VAL A 133 -10.32 -1.35 14.75
N GLU A 134 -11.43 -1.63 14.05
CA GLU A 134 -12.12 -0.67 13.21
C GLU A 134 -12.45 0.63 13.96
N GLY A 135 -12.35 1.76 13.26
CA GLY A 135 -12.59 3.10 13.84
C GLY A 135 -11.47 3.63 14.75
N THR A 136 -10.32 2.94 14.83
CA THR A 136 -9.13 3.40 15.58
C THR A 136 -7.96 3.78 14.68
N GLY A 137 -8.23 4.06 13.41
CA GLY A 137 -7.21 4.43 12.43
C GLY A 137 -6.61 5.80 12.75
N HIS A 138 -5.29 5.88 12.77
CA HIS A 138 -4.53 7.12 12.85
C HIS A 138 -3.53 7.17 11.70
N ILE A 139 -3.51 8.31 10.99
CA ILE A 139 -2.51 8.59 9.97
C ILE A 139 -1.22 9.03 10.69
N ILE A 140 -0.12 8.36 10.40
CA ILE A 140 1.21 8.62 10.96
C ILE A 140 2.26 8.67 9.84
N ASP A 141 3.46 9.16 10.13
CA ASP A 141 4.58 9.07 9.19
C ASP A 141 5.10 7.61 9.15
N LEU A 142 5.55 7.14 7.98
CA LEU A 142 6.22 5.84 7.84
C LEU A 142 7.48 5.76 8.69
N ALA A 143 8.16 6.89 8.95
CA ALA A 143 9.31 6.98 9.83
C ALA A 143 8.96 6.66 11.31
N ASP A 144 7.68 6.73 11.69
CA ASP A 144 7.21 6.39 13.03
C ASP A 144 7.00 4.87 13.22
N LEU A 145 7.09 4.07 12.14
CA LEU A 145 7.11 2.60 12.23
C LEU A 145 8.49 2.08 12.67
N GLU A 146 8.50 0.89 13.28
CA GLU A 146 9.77 0.19 13.48
C GLU A 146 10.42 -0.11 12.11
N PRO A 147 11.75 0.08 11.94
CA PRO A 147 12.39 -0.05 10.64
C PRO A 147 12.17 -1.43 9.99
N GLY A 148 11.59 -1.43 8.79
CA GLY A 148 11.28 -2.65 8.03
C GLY A 148 10.02 -3.40 8.50
N GLU A 149 9.28 -2.82 9.45
CA GLU A 149 8.08 -3.42 10.04
C GLU A 149 6.81 -2.65 9.66
N GLU A 150 5.67 -3.26 9.93
CA GLU A 150 4.33 -2.73 9.65
C GLU A 150 3.62 -2.26 10.94
N TRP A 151 4.38 -2.00 11.99
CA TRP A 151 3.87 -1.59 13.30
C TRP A 151 4.75 -0.54 13.96
N THR A 152 4.14 0.23 14.86
CA THR A 152 4.80 1.25 15.65
C THR A 152 5.65 0.65 16.78
N PRO A 153 6.58 1.45 17.36
CA PRO A 153 7.16 1.16 18.64
C PRO A 153 6.10 0.88 19.71
N ARG A 154 6.49 0.13 20.75
CA ARG A 154 5.60 -0.13 21.88
C ARG A 154 5.24 1.17 22.58
N ASP A 155 3.97 1.29 22.94
CA ASP A 155 3.37 2.43 23.65
C ASP A 155 3.44 3.75 22.86
N PHE A 156 3.56 3.67 21.53
CA PHE A 156 3.40 4.83 20.65
C PHE A 156 2.05 5.51 20.90
N ASP A 157 2.09 6.83 21.06
CA ASP A 157 0.90 7.65 21.31
C ASP A 157 0.61 8.56 20.10
N PRO A 158 -0.41 8.23 19.28
CA PRO A 158 -0.76 9.00 18.11
C PRO A 158 -1.39 10.38 18.42
N THR A 159 -1.54 10.75 19.69
CA THR A 159 -2.03 12.08 20.09
C THR A 159 -0.92 13.08 20.36
N THR A 160 0.34 12.64 20.29
CA THR A 160 1.53 13.46 20.58
C THR A 160 2.28 13.93 19.33
N ILE A 161 1.76 13.58 18.15
CA ILE A 161 2.22 13.98 16.82
C ILE A 161 1.54 15.29 16.38
#